data_AF-A0A5E4M7Y0-F1
#
_entry.id   AF-A0A5E4M7Y0-F1
#
_cell.length_a   1.000
_cell.length_b   1.000
_cell.length_c   1.000
_cell.angle_alpha   90.00
_cell.angle_beta   90.00
_cell.angle_gamma   90.00
#
_symmetry.space_group_name_H-M   'P 1'
#
loop_
_entity.id
_entity.type
_entity.pdbx_description
1 polymer ?
#
loop_
_entity_poly.entity_id
_entity_poly.type
_entity_poly.pdbx_seq_one_letter_code
_entity_poly.pdbx_strand_id
1 'polypeptide(L)'
;MGRNRKKRTNHSVVSTDVPMSKRSDYVDLCRNIIRDMDLYGVCVLDNFLGYERGMSVLNEVMNLYSMGVFKDGELVRNKASNNLKTIRGDEIIWVDGRENSCKHIGQLISDVDSVVMGSNQMNDNGKLGNYTINGRTKAMVACYPGHGSHYVKHVDNPNKDGRCITAIYYLNKDWDIKVSVLK
;
A
#
# COMPACT_ATOMS: atom_id res chain seq x y z
N MET A 1 17.03 -35.78 35.56
CA MET A 1 17.39 -34.35 35.76
C MET A 1 18.33 -33.94 34.64
N GLY A 2 18.05 -32.85 33.90
CA GLY A 2 18.96 -32.32 32.87
C GLY A 2 18.30 -32.07 31.51
N ARG A 3 17.46 -31.03 31.38
CA ARG A 3 16.97 -30.54 30.08
C ARG A 3 18.01 -29.58 29.49
N ASN A 4 18.54 -29.92 28.32
CA ASN A 4 19.43 -29.07 27.53
C ASN A 4 18.64 -27.87 26.97
N ARG A 5 18.87 -26.67 27.51
CA ARG A 5 18.37 -25.39 26.97
C ARG A 5 19.18 -25.05 25.71
N LYS A 6 18.61 -25.24 24.52
CA LYS A 6 19.13 -24.62 23.29
C LYS A 6 19.06 -23.10 23.46
N LYS A 7 20.24 -22.46 23.57
CA LYS A 7 20.40 -21.01 23.51
C LYS A 7 19.87 -20.54 22.15
N ARG A 8 18.85 -19.67 22.16
CA ARG A 8 18.42 -18.90 21.00
C ARG A 8 19.62 -18.08 20.52
N THR A 9 20.08 -18.36 19.32
CA THR A 9 21.07 -17.58 18.59
C THR A 9 20.46 -16.23 18.26
N ASN A 10 21.01 -15.15 18.85
CA ASN A 10 20.73 -13.77 18.48
C ASN A 10 20.97 -13.62 16.97
N HIS A 11 19.89 -13.53 16.19
CA HIS A 11 19.97 -12.97 14.85
C HIS A 11 20.16 -11.47 15.04
N SER A 12 21.37 -11.01 14.74
CA SER A 12 21.69 -9.60 14.59
C SER A 12 20.66 -8.95 13.68
N VAL A 13 19.97 -7.94 14.20
CA VAL A 13 19.07 -7.07 13.45
C VAL A 13 19.90 -6.41 12.35
N VAL A 14 19.76 -6.91 11.12
CA VAL A 14 20.34 -6.25 9.94
C VAL A 14 19.56 -4.95 9.77
N SER A 15 20.27 -3.82 9.76
CA SER A 15 19.67 -2.50 9.55
C SER A 15 18.85 -2.49 8.27
N THR A 16 17.54 -2.27 8.37
CA THR A 16 16.56 -2.38 7.27
C THR A 16 16.45 -1.10 6.42
N ASP A 17 17.42 -0.19 6.51
CA ASP A 17 17.40 1.11 5.81
C ASP A 17 17.96 1.06 4.39
N VAL A 18 18.04 -0.12 3.77
CA VAL A 18 18.47 -0.24 2.37
C VAL A 18 17.35 0.29 1.45
N PRO A 19 17.61 1.28 0.59
CA PRO A 19 16.63 1.76 -0.39
C PRO A 19 16.09 0.60 -1.25
N MET A 20 14.80 0.64 -1.62
CA MET A 20 14.14 -0.43 -2.40
C MET A 20 14.94 -0.79 -3.68
N SER A 21 15.48 0.21 -4.38
CA SER A 21 16.29 0.04 -5.59
C SER A 21 17.64 -0.67 -5.38
N LYS A 22 18.10 -0.80 -4.13
CA LYS A 22 19.36 -1.45 -3.77
C LYS A 22 19.17 -2.84 -3.16
N ARG A 23 17.94 -3.32 -3.03
CA ARG A 23 17.70 -4.69 -2.57
C ARG A 23 18.17 -5.70 -3.61
N SER A 24 18.65 -6.85 -3.15
CA SER A 24 19.11 -7.93 -4.03
C SER A 24 18.00 -8.51 -4.92
N ASP A 25 16.74 -8.44 -4.48
CA ASP A 25 15.55 -8.91 -5.20
C ASP A 25 14.84 -7.81 -6.01
N TYR A 26 15.40 -6.59 -6.08
CA TYR A 26 14.76 -5.46 -6.76
C TYR A 26 14.42 -5.77 -8.23
N VAL A 27 15.35 -6.42 -8.95
CA VAL A 27 15.14 -6.77 -10.36
C VAL A 27 14.01 -7.79 -10.49
N ASP A 28 13.97 -8.80 -9.62
CA ASP A 28 12.94 -9.83 -9.62
C ASP A 28 11.56 -9.24 -9.30
N LEU A 29 11.48 -8.30 -8.36
CA LEU A 29 10.24 -7.56 -8.06
C LEU A 29 9.72 -6.84 -9.32
N CYS A 30 10.56 -6.08 -10.01
CA CYS A 30 10.17 -5.38 -11.23
C CYS A 30 9.75 -6.35 -12.35
N ARG A 31 10.47 -7.47 -12.52
CA ARG A 31 10.12 -8.49 -13.53
C ARG A 31 8.81 -9.19 -13.20
N ASN A 32 8.52 -9.46 -11.93
CA ASN A 32 7.24 -10.01 -11.50
C ASN A 32 6.09 -9.05 -11.79
N ILE A 33 6.26 -7.75 -11.50
CA ILE A 33 5.28 -6.71 -11.84
C ILE A 33 5.01 -6.71 -13.34
N ILE A 34 6.05 -6.64 -14.18
CA ILE A 34 5.89 -6.63 -15.65
C ILE A 34 5.11 -7.87 -16.11
N ARG A 35 5.55 -9.06 -15.69
CA ARG A 35 4.94 -10.33 -16.10
C ARG A 35 3.47 -10.41 -15.70
N ASP A 36 3.16 -10.14 -14.43
CA ASP A 36 1.82 -10.33 -13.90
C ASP A 36 0.84 -9.26 -14.41
N MET A 37 1.30 -8.02 -14.57
CA MET A 37 0.50 -6.96 -15.19
C MET A 37 0.22 -7.26 -16.67
N ASP A 38 1.15 -7.89 -17.39
CA ASP A 38 0.95 -8.27 -18.79
C ASP A 38 -0.05 -9.42 -18.95
N LEU A 39 0.07 -10.45 -18.11
CA LEU A 39 -0.77 -11.65 -18.15
C LEU A 39 -2.16 -11.44 -17.55
N TYR A 40 -2.25 -10.76 -16.41
CA TYR A 40 -3.47 -10.72 -15.58
C TYR A 40 -4.03 -9.32 -15.37
N GLY A 41 -3.25 -8.27 -15.62
CA GLY A 41 -3.61 -6.90 -15.26
C GLY A 41 -3.60 -6.63 -13.75
N VAL A 42 -3.04 -7.54 -12.95
CA VAL A 42 -2.90 -7.45 -11.49
C VAL A 42 -1.64 -8.18 -11.05
N CYS A 43 -0.93 -7.66 -10.05
CA CYS A 43 0.25 -8.26 -9.44
C CYS A 43 0.14 -8.16 -7.91
N VAL A 44 0.55 -9.20 -7.18
CA VAL A 44 0.58 -9.22 -5.72
C VAL A 44 2.02 -9.47 -5.26
N LEU A 45 2.52 -8.59 -4.39
CA LEU A 45 3.87 -8.67 -3.82
C LEU A 45 3.78 -8.79 -2.30
N ASP A 46 3.94 -10.02 -1.80
CA ASP A 46 3.95 -10.28 -0.36
C ASP A 46 5.25 -9.84 0.30
N ASN A 47 5.16 -9.49 1.58
CA ASN A 47 6.31 -9.07 2.40
C ASN A 47 7.11 -7.90 1.78
N PHE A 48 6.44 -7.01 1.05
CA PHE A 48 7.08 -5.94 0.28
C PHE A 48 8.05 -5.09 1.10
N LEU A 49 7.70 -4.64 2.32
CA LEU A 49 8.63 -3.93 3.21
C LEU A 49 9.30 -4.84 4.26
N GLY A 50 8.76 -6.05 4.47
CA GLY A 50 9.03 -6.86 5.66
C GLY A 50 8.31 -6.37 6.92
N TYR A 51 8.38 -7.17 7.99
CA TYR A 51 7.57 -6.99 9.20
C TYR A 51 7.83 -5.67 9.94
N GLU A 52 9.10 -5.38 10.27
CA GLU A 52 9.45 -4.21 11.10
C GLU A 52 9.06 -2.89 10.43
N ARG A 53 9.41 -2.73 9.15
CA ARG A 53 9.07 -1.53 8.37
C ARG A 53 7.55 -1.39 8.18
N GLY A 54 6.86 -2.50 7.92
CA GLY A 54 5.39 -2.53 7.85
C GLY A 54 4.74 -2.10 9.17
N MET A 55 5.29 -2.53 10.31
CA MET A 55 4.80 -2.15 11.64
C MET A 55 5.01 -0.65 11.91
N SER A 56 6.14 -0.09 11.50
CA SER A 56 6.36 1.36 11.61
C SER A 56 5.37 2.17 10.80
N VAL A 57 5.02 1.73 9.58
CA VAL A 57 3.96 2.38 8.78
C VAL A 57 2.60 2.26 9.48
N LEU A 58 2.25 1.07 10.00
CA LEU A 58 1.01 0.87 10.73
C LEU A 58 0.91 1.82 11.94
N ASN A 59 1.99 1.97 12.71
CA ASN A 59 2.02 2.86 13.87
C ASN A 59 1.77 4.33 13.48
N GLU A 60 2.35 4.80 12.36
CA GLU A 60 2.08 6.16 11.85
C GLU A 60 0.62 6.33 11.41
N VAL A 61 0.06 5.33 10.72
CA VAL A 61 -1.37 5.34 10.32
C VAL A 61 -2.28 5.36 11.54
N MET A 62 -2.02 4.54 12.56
CA MET A 62 -2.79 4.52 13.80
C MET A 62 -2.67 5.84 14.56
N ASN A 63 -1.49 6.47 14.56
CA ASN A 63 -1.32 7.80 15.15
C ASN A 63 -2.15 8.86 14.42
N LEU A 64 -2.10 8.90 13.08
CA LEU A 64 -2.95 9.80 12.29
C LEU A 64 -4.44 9.55 12.57
N TYR A 65 -4.85 8.28 12.70
CA TYR A 65 -6.22 7.94 13.03
C TYR A 65 -6.62 8.47 14.41
N SER A 66 -5.79 8.26 15.43
CA SER A 66 -6.02 8.74 16.80
C SER A 66 -6.07 10.27 16.93
N MET A 67 -5.44 10.99 16.01
CA MET A 67 -5.49 12.46 15.93
C MET A 67 -6.82 12.98 15.34
N GLY A 68 -7.68 12.12 14.81
CA GLY A 68 -8.98 12.52 14.26
C GLY A 68 -8.90 13.31 12.95
N VAL A 69 -7.81 13.17 12.19
CA VAL A 69 -7.60 13.92 10.94
C VAL A 69 -8.20 13.26 9.69
N PHE A 70 -8.78 12.07 9.85
CA PHE A 70 -9.47 11.34 8.79
C PHE A 70 -10.83 11.99 8.49
N LYS A 71 -11.29 11.86 7.24
CA LYS A 71 -12.58 12.38 6.76
C LYS A 71 -13.34 11.29 6.01
N ASP A 72 -14.66 11.35 5.98
CA ASP A 72 -15.48 10.44 5.17
C ASP A 72 -14.98 10.42 3.70
N GLY A 73 -14.85 9.23 3.11
CA GLY A 73 -14.37 9.04 1.74
C GLY A 73 -15.26 9.70 0.69
N GLU A 74 -14.68 10.58 -0.14
CA GLU A 74 -15.42 11.32 -1.17
C GLU A 74 -15.46 10.61 -2.54
N LEU A 75 -16.45 10.98 -3.37
CA LEU A 75 -16.61 10.51 -4.76
C LEU A 75 -16.23 11.61 -5.76
N VAL A 76 -15.68 11.23 -6.92
CA VAL A 76 -15.14 12.15 -7.95
C VAL A 76 -16.22 13.05 -8.60
N ARG A 77 -17.51 12.83 -8.37
CA ARG A 77 -18.60 13.77 -8.66
C ARG A 77 -19.91 13.20 -8.11
N ASN A 78 -20.54 13.89 -7.15
CA ASN A 78 -21.99 14.05 -7.02
C ASN A 78 -22.30 14.95 -5.81
N LYS A 79 -22.61 16.22 -6.09
CA LYS A 79 -23.21 17.19 -5.14
C LYS A 79 -24.67 16.86 -4.78
N ALA A 80 -25.12 15.62 -5.02
CA ALA A 80 -26.52 15.22 -4.89
C ALA A 80 -26.61 13.79 -4.34
N SER A 81 -26.58 13.67 -3.01
CA SER A 81 -27.42 12.77 -2.20
C SER A 81 -26.75 12.55 -0.85
N ASN A 82 -27.54 12.66 0.22
CA ASN A 82 -27.11 12.58 1.62
C ASN A 82 -26.65 11.17 2.06
N ASN A 83 -26.24 10.27 1.15
CA ASN A 83 -25.97 8.86 1.44
C ASN A 83 -24.64 8.36 0.83
N LEU A 84 -23.55 9.11 0.94
CA LEU A 84 -22.21 8.67 0.48
C LEU A 84 -21.78 7.32 1.12
N LYS A 85 -22.20 7.08 2.37
CA LYS A 85 -21.90 5.87 3.15
C LYS A 85 -22.47 4.56 2.56
N THR A 86 -23.43 4.64 1.63
CA THR A 86 -23.95 3.45 0.93
C THR A 86 -23.05 3.01 -0.24
N ILE A 87 -22.13 3.87 -0.68
CA ILE A 87 -21.22 3.60 -1.80
C ILE A 87 -19.85 3.24 -1.26
N ARG A 88 -19.33 4.04 -0.33
CA ARG A 88 -18.08 3.77 0.38
C ARG A 88 -18.20 4.18 1.84
N GLY A 89 -17.79 3.29 2.75
CA GLY A 89 -17.89 3.46 4.20
C GLY A 89 -16.55 3.70 4.90
N ASP A 90 -15.53 4.13 4.15
CA ASP A 90 -14.20 4.40 4.68
C ASP A 90 -13.99 5.85 5.09
N GLU A 91 -13.05 6.02 6.02
CA GLU A 91 -12.49 7.31 6.39
C GLU A 91 -11.10 7.41 5.75
N ILE A 92 -10.76 8.55 5.15
CA ILE A 92 -9.52 8.76 4.42
C ILE A 92 -8.76 10.02 4.85
N ILE A 93 -7.46 10.01 4.60
CA ILE A 93 -6.61 11.21 4.58
C ILE A 93 -5.64 11.13 3.39
N TRP A 94 -5.42 12.28 2.75
CA TRP A 94 -4.41 12.42 1.70
C TRP A 94 -3.10 12.90 2.31
N VAL A 95 -2.05 12.09 2.19
CA VAL A 95 -0.72 12.38 2.72
C VAL A 95 0.30 12.48 1.59
N ASP A 96 1.15 13.48 1.69
CA ASP A 96 2.23 13.70 0.72
C ASP A 96 3.43 12.79 1.02
N GLY A 97 3.66 12.45 2.29
CA GLY A 97 4.80 11.69 2.77
C GLY A 97 5.95 12.58 3.28
N ARG A 98 5.76 13.90 3.29
CA ARG A 98 6.71 14.91 3.80
C ARG A 98 6.28 15.49 5.15
N GLU A 99 5.11 15.12 5.65
CA GLU A 99 4.63 15.54 6.96
C GLU A 99 5.50 14.95 8.08
N ASN A 100 5.71 15.70 9.17
CA ASN A 100 6.61 15.31 10.27
C ASN A 100 6.25 13.96 10.90
N SER A 101 4.96 13.58 10.90
CA SER A 101 4.44 12.33 11.45
C SER A 101 4.37 11.17 10.45
N CYS A 102 4.86 11.35 9.23
CA CYS A 102 4.66 10.42 8.11
C CYS A 102 5.98 9.92 7.51
N LYS A 103 7.04 9.76 8.32
CA LYS A 103 8.37 9.39 7.82
C LYS A 103 8.36 8.02 7.14
N HIS A 104 7.78 7.01 7.79
CA HIS A 104 7.73 5.65 7.26
C HIS A 104 6.71 5.52 6.14
N ILE A 105 5.59 6.25 6.21
CA ILE A 105 4.65 6.40 5.10
C ILE A 105 5.36 7.00 3.87
N GLY A 106 6.15 8.06 4.05
CA GLY A 106 6.94 8.67 2.98
C GLY A 106 7.95 7.71 2.37
N GLN A 107 8.60 6.88 3.19
CA GLN A 107 9.50 5.83 2.68
C GLN A 107 8.75 4.74 1.91
N LEU A 108 7.59 4.29 2.38
CA LEU A 108 6.72 3.35 1.64
C LEU A 108 6.35 3.92 0.27
N ILE A 109 5.94 5.18 0.23
CA ILE A 109 5.61 5.89 -1.01
C ILE A 109 6.80 5.88 -1.97
N SER A 110 8.01 6.24 -1.50
CA SER A 110 9.23 6.22 -2.31
C SER A 110 9.61 4.82 -2.81
N ASP A 111 9.35 3.79 -2.00
CA ASP A 111 9.64 2.40 -2.36
C ASP A 111 8.70 1.91 -3.46
N VAL A 112 7.40 2.23 -3.37
CA VAL A 112 6.41 1.95 -4.42
C VAL A 112 6.77 2.71 -5.70
N ASP A 113 7.12 3.99 -5.61
CA ASP A 113 7.59 4.79 -6.75
C ASP A 113 8.78 4.12 -7.42
N SER A 114 9.74 3.61 -6.64
CA SER A 114 10.94 2.95 -7.16
C SER A 114 10.61 1.71 -7.97
N VAL A 115 9.75 0.81 -7.49
CA VAL A 115 9.42 -0.43 -8.22
C VAL A 115 8.49 -0.18 -9.41
N VAL A 116 7.54 0.75 -9.31
CA VAL A 116 6.66 1.09 -10.44
C VAL A 116 7.44 1.74 -11.56
N MET A 117 8.26 2.75 -11.24
CA MET A 117 9.11 3.43 -12.22
C MET A 117 10.17 2.49 -12.78
N GLY A 118 10.80 1.67 -11.92
CA GLY A 118 11.76 0.66 -12.33
C GLY A 118 11.16 -0.32 -13.35
N SER A 119 9.95 -0.84 -13.07
CA SER A 119 9.23 -1.72 -13.98
C SER A 119 8.88 -1.05 -15.31
N ASN A 120 8.43 0.21 -15.27
CA ASN A 120 8.06 0.97 -16.47
C ASN A 120 9.29 1.36 -17.32
N GLN A 121 10.47 1.52 -16.72
CA GLN A 121 11.70 1.93 -17.42
C GLN A 121 12.59 0.76 -17.86
N MET A 122 12.29 -0.48 -17.43
CA MET A 122 13.04 -1.65 -17.86
C MET A 122 12.85 -1.96 -19.35
N ASN A 123 13.86 -2.53 -19.98
CA ASN A 123 13.71 -3.18 -21.28
C ASN A 123 12.73 -4.36 -21.14
N ASP A 124 11.93 -4.60 -22.18
CA ASP A 124 10.90 -5.65 -22.21
C ASP A 124 9.88 -5.51 -21.07
N ASN A 125 9.30 -4.31 -20.93
CA ASN A 125 8.33 -3.92 -19.90
C ASN A 125 6.86 -4.24 -20.26
N GLY A 126 6.61 -5.01 -21.32
CA GLY A 126 5.27 -5.48 -21.71
C GLY A 126 4.24 -4.35 -21.87
N LYS A 127 2.97 -4.62 -21.51
CA LYS A 127 1.91 -3.60 -21.53
C LYS A 127 2.19 -2.34 -20.69
N LEU A 128 3.04 -2.41 -19.66
CA LEU A 128 3.41 -1.23 -18.89
C LEU A 128 4.17 -0.21 -19.75
N GLY A 129 4.92 -0.67 -20.75
CA GLY A 129 5.64 0.21 -21.69
C GLY A 129 4.74 1.07 -22.59
N ASN A 130 3.44 0.78 -22.65
CA ASN A 130 2.47 1.60 -23.37
C ASN A 130 2.11 2.90 -22.63
N TYR A 131 2.59 3.07 -21.39
CA TYR A 131 2.32 4.24 -20.56
C TYR A 131 3.62 4.99 -20.25
N THR A 132 3.58 6.31 -20.39
CA THR A 132 4.60 7.20 -19.84
C THR A 132 4.17 7.64 -18.45
N ILE A 133 4.74 7.00 -17.43
CA ILE A 133 4.44 7.35 -16.02
C ILE A 133 5.39 8.47 -15.60
N ASN A 134 4.85 9.64 -15.26
CA ASN A 134 5.62 10.82 -14.87
C ASN A 134 5.16 11.45 -13.54
N GLY A 135 4.22 10.81 -12.85
CA GLY A 135 3.69 11.29 -11.59
C GLY A 135 2.65 10.35 -11.01
N ARG A 136 2.27 10.64 -9.77
CA ARG A 136 1.19 9.96 -9.04
C ARG A 136 0.45 10.98 -8.16
N THR A 137 -0.68 10.57 -7.61
CA THR A 137 -1.36 11.35 -6.57
C THR A 137 -0.59 11.30 -5.25
N LYS A 138 -1.01 12.14 -4.30
CA LYS A 138 -0.74 11.89 -2.87
C LYS A 138 -1.24 10.50 -2.48
N ALA A 139 -0.69 9.92 -1.43
CA ALA A 139 -1.18 8.65 -0.92
C ALA A 139 -2.52 8.86 -0.20
N MET A 140 -3.52 8.05 -0.54
CA MET A 140 -4.78 7.99 0.19
C MET A 140 -4.66 6.91 1.25
N VAL A 141 -4.52 7.31 2.52
CA VAL A 141 -4.60 6.37 3.65
C VAL A 141 -6.07 6.19 3.96
N ALA A 142 -6.56 4.95 3.95
CA ALA A 142 -7.97 4.62 4.16
C ALA A 142 -8.14 3.67 5.34
N CYS A 143 -9.12 3.95 6.19
CA CYS A 143 -9.57 3.10 7.29
C CYS A 143 -11.02 2.67 7.03
N TYR A 144 -11.27 1.37 7.08
CA TYR A 144 -12.61 0.80 7.06
C TYR A 144 -12.92 0.37 8.50
N PRO A 145 -13.74 1.13 9.26
CA PRO A 145 -13.90 0.95 10.71
C PRO A 145 -14.70 -0.31 11.09
N GLY A 146 -15.01 -1.20 10.13
CA GLY A 146 -15.83 -2.38 10.34
C GLY A 146 -17.32 -2.06 10.24
N HIS A 147 -18.17 -2.79 10.98
CA HIS A 147 -19.62 -2.57 11.00
C HIS A 147 -20.31 -2.57 9.61
N GLY A 148 -19.79 -3.38 8.67
CA GLY A 148 -20.32 -3.44 7.31
C GLY A 148 -19.82 -2.31 6.39
N SER A 149 -18.83 -1.52 6.79
CA SER A 149 -18.12 -0.59 5.92
C SER A 149 -17.55 -1.34 4.72
N HIS A 150 -17.86 -0.88 3.52
CA HIS A 150 -17.43 -1.51 2.28
C HIS A 150 -17.23 -0.44 1.21
N TYR A 151 -16.66 -0.84 0.09
CA TYR A 151 -16.71 -0.07 -1.15
C TYR A 151 -17.39 -0.95 -2.20
N VAL A 152 -18.48 -0.45 -2.78
CA VAL A 152 -19.19 -1.14 -3.86
C VAL A 152 -18.28 -1.33 -5.08
N LYS A 153 -18.61 -2.33 -5.90
CA LYS A 153 -17.90 -2.60 -7.16
C LYS A 153 -17.86 -1.35 -8.04
N HIS A 154 -16.66 -0.94 -8.44
CA HIS A 154 -16.44 0.24 -9.28
C HIS A 154 -15.24 0.05 -10.20
N VAL A 155 -15.06 0.99 -11.12
CA VAL A 155 -13.84 1.15 -11.92
C VAL A 155 -13.14 2.39 -11.39
N ASP A 156 -11.84 2.31 -11.10
CA ASP A 156 -11.08 3.44 -10.56
C ASP A 156 -11.10 4.61 -11.53
N ASN A 157 -10.78 4.37 -12.80
CA ASN A 157 -10.69 5.41 -13.83
C ASN A 157 -11.67 5.19 -14.99
N PRO A 158 -12.98 5.41 -14.80
CA PRO A 158 -13.97 5.20 -15.87
C PRO A 158 -13.93 6.32 -16.92
N ASN A 159 -13.42 7.51 -16.55
CA ASN A 159 -13.47 8.72 -17.36
C ASN A 159 -12.12 9.09 -17.99
N LYS A 160 -11.13 8.20 -17.92
CA LYS A 160 -9.77 8.40 -18.46
C LYS A 160 -9.08 9.67 -17.92
N ASP A 161 -9.11 9.88 -16.62
CA ASP A 161 -8.51 11.02 -15.91
C ASP A 161 -6.96 10.97 -15.82
N GLY A 162 -6.32 10.06 -16.55
CA GLY A 162 -4.87 9.87 -16.56
C GLY A 162 -4.35 8.75 -15.64
N ARG A 163 -5.14 8.24 -14.68
CA ARG A 163 -4.71 7.09 -13.85
C ARG A 163 -4.59 5.81 -14.70
N CYS A 164 -3.42 5.19 -14.67
CA CYS A 164 -3.12 3.95 -15.41
C CYS A 164 -2.75 2.77 -14.50
N ILE A 165 -2.29 3.04 -13.27
CA ILE A 165 -1.95 2.02 -12.26
C ILE A 165 -2.57 2.42 -10.92
N THR A 166 -3.18 1.46 -10.24
CA THR A 166 -3.56 1.55 -8.83
C THR A 166 -2.62 0.66 -8.01
N ALA A 167 -1.94 1.24 -7.03
CA ALA A 167 -1.09 0.52 -6.08
C ALA A 167 -1.71 0.61 -4.68
N ILE A 168 -1.88 -0.54 -4.02
CA ILE A 168 -2.47 -0.65 -2.67
C ILE A 168 -1.50 -1.41 -1.77
N TYR A 169 -1.23 -0.86 -0.60
CA TYR A 169 -0.43 -1.50 0.44
C TYR A 169 -1.31 -1.78 1.67
N TYR A 170 -1.47 -3.06 2.03
CA TYR A 170 -2.30 -3.48 3.15
C TYR A 170 -1.50 -3.50 4.47
N LEU A 171 -2.13 -3.06 5.56
CA LEU A 171 -1.53 -2.97 6.90
C LEU A 171 -2.22 -3.85 7.95
N ASN A 172 -3.23 -4.63 7.55
CA ASN A 172 -4.02 -5.44 8.47
C ASN A 172 -3.23 -6.68 8.91
N LYS A 173 -2.63 -6.62 10.10
CA LYS A 173 -1.91 -7.75 10.70
C LYS A 173 -2.89 -8.86 11.08
N ASP A 174 -2.48 -10.11 10.85
CA ASP A 174 -3.22 -11.32 11.24
C ASP A 174 -4.68 -11.32 10.75
N TRP A 175 -4.92 -10.72 9.58
CA TRP A 175 -6.26 -10.58 9.01
C TRP A 175 -6.85 -11.94 8.66
N ASP A 176 -7.99 -12.27 9.27
CA ASP A 176 -8.81 -13.43 8.92
C ASP A 176 -10.15 -12.95 8.32
N ILE A 177 -10.39 -13.32 7.07
CA ILE A 177 -11.60 -12.98 6.33
C ILE A 177 -12.88 -13.52 7.01
N LYS A 178 -12.77 -14.57 7.83
CA LYS A 178 -13.91 -15.19 8.53
C LYS A 178 -14.27 -14.49 9.84
N VAL A 179 -13.37 -13.70 10.41
CA VAL A 179 -13.46 -13.15 11.77
C VAL A 179 -13.48 -11.62 11.75
N SER A 180 -13.68 -10.99 10.59
CA SER A 180 -13.54 -9.55 10.31
C SER A 180 -14.40 -8.64 11.21
N VAL A 181 -13.92 -8.47 12.44
CA VAL A 181 -14.23 -7.47 13.44
C VAL A 181 -12.85 -7.02 13.93
N LEU A 182 -12.53 -5.74 13.76
CA LEU A 182 -11.29 -5.16 14.27
C LEU A 182 -11.19 -5.44 15.78
N LYS A 183 -10.06 -5.99 16.23
CA LYS A 183 -9.68 -6.01 17.65
C LYS A 183 -8.93 -4.73 17.98
#